data_AF-A0AAV6L089-F1
#
_entry.id   AF-A0AAV6L089-F1
#
_cell.length_a   1.000
_cell.length_b   1.000
_cell.length_c   1.000
_cell.angle_alpha   90.00
_cell.angle_beta   90.00
_cell.angle_gamma   90.00
#
_symmetry.space_group_name_H-M   'P 1'
#
loop_
_entity.id
_entity.type
_entity.pdbx_description
1 polymer ?
#
loop_
_entity_poly.entity_id
_entity_poly.type
_entity_poly.pdbx_seq_one_letter_code
_entity_poly.pdbx_strand_id
1 'polypeptide(L)'
;MAVKTSKAEKKIKYDHKLCQLLDDYTQILIAAADNVGSNQLQNIRRGLRGDSVGNVGLIFTKGDLKEVSEEVAKYKVGAPARVGLVAPVDVVVPPGNTGLDPSQTSFFQVCSLNCCQLFSSVY
;
A
#
# COMPACT_ATOMS: atom_id res chain seq x y z
N MET A 1 5.08 26.76 -12.60
CA MET A 1 6.17 26.37 -13.53
C MET A 1 7.36 25.89 -12.72
N ALA A 2 7.87 24.68 -12.96
CA ALA A 2 8.98 24.14 -12.18
C ALA A 2 10.33 24.54 -12.81
N VAL A 3 11.07 25.41 -12.13
CA VAL A 3 12.46 25.73 -12.48
C VAL A 3 13.29 24.45 -12.37
N LYS A 4 13.88 24.00 -13.49
CA LYS A 4 14.72 22.79 -13.53
C LYS A 4 16.08 23.10 -12.89
N THR A 5 16.16 23.04 -11.57
CA THR A 5 17.43 23.13 -10.83
C THR A 5 18.34 21.92 -11.13
N SER A 6 19.65 22.14 -11.08
CA SER A 6 20.67 21.10 -11.28
C SER A 6 20.48 19.94 -10.29
N LYS A 7 20.86 18.71 -10.70
CA LYS A 7 20.70 17.50 -9.86
C LYS A 7 21.48 17.62 -8.54
N ALA A 8 22.63 18.30 -8.56
CA ALA A 8 23.50 18.48 -7.40
C ALA A 8 22.86 19.41 -6.35
N GLU A 9 22.35 20.57 -6.75
CA GLU A 9 21.71 21.53 -5.84
C GLU A 9 20.46 20.95 -5.16
N LYS A 10 19.71 20.08 -5.85
CA LYS A 10 18.57 19.39 -5.25
C LYS A 10 19.01 18.48 -4.12
N LYS A 11 20.07 17.70 -4.31
CA LYS A 11 20.59 16.79 -3.28
C LYS A 11 21.02 17.57 -2.04
N ILE A 12 21.77 18.65 -2.22
CA ILE A 12 22.23 19.50 -1.12
C ILE A 12 21.05 20.11 -0.34
N LYS A 13 20.02 20.60 -1.04
CA LYS A 13 18.80 21.13 -0.40
C LYS A 13 18.01 20.05 0.35
N TYR A 14 17.91 18.85 -0.22
CA TYR A 14 17.24 17.72 0.44
C TYR A 14 18.01 17.25 1.67
N ASP A 15 19.34 17.21 1.59
CA ASP A 15 20.23 16.78 2.67
C ASP A 15 20.12 17.73 3.87
N HIS A 16 20.22 19.04 3.64
CA HIS A 16 20.03 20.04 4.69
C HIS A 16 18.63 19.96 5.33
N LYS A 17 17.60 19.71 4.53
CA LYS A 17 16.23 19.53 5.04
C LYS A 17 16.08 18.24 5.85
N LEU A 18 16.80 17.18 5.48
CA LEU A 18 16.80 15.92 6.20
C LEU A 18 17.47 16.10 7.57
N CYS A 19 18.63 16.76 7.64
CA CYS A 19 19.31 17.04 8.90
C CYS A 19 18.42 17.81 9.87
N GLN A 20 17.72 18.85 9.39
CA GLN A 20 16.75 19.58 10.23
C GLN A 20 15.65 18.68 10.80
N LEU A 21 15.12 17.75 9.99
CA LEU A 21 14.10 16.81 10.43
C LEU A 21 14.65 15.74 11.39
N LEU A 22 15.94 15.41 11.29
CA LEU A 22 16.62 14.50 12.22
C LEU A 22 16.90 15.16 13.57
N ASP A 23 17.16 16.47 13.58
CA ASP A 23 17.42 17.23 14.81
C ASP A 23 16.11 17.54 15.57
N ASP A 24 15.02 17.83 14.85
CA ASP A 24 13.72 18.21 15.42
C ASP A 24 12.92 17.03 16.01
N TYR A 25 13.20 15.79 15.58
CA TYR A 25 12.43 14.60 15.92
C TYR A 25 13.33 13.52 16.51
N THR A 26 12.99 13.05 17.71
CA THR A 26 13.77 12.03 18.43
C THR A 26 13.54 10.61 17.92
N GLN A 27 12.44 10.38 17.17
CA GLN A 27 12.02 9.06 16.72
C GLN A 27 11.76 9.05 15.22
N ILE A 28 12.26 7.99 14.57
CA ILE A 28 12.19 7.80 13.13
C ILE A 28 11.59 6.43 12.87
N LEU A 29 10.55 6.39 12.04
CA LEU A 29 9.94 5.17 11.54
C LEU A 29 10.23 5.05 10.04
N ILE A 30 10.82 3.93 9.63
CA ILE A 30 10.99 3.58 8.22
C ILE A 30 9.82 2.72 7.80
N ALA A 31 9.00 3.20 6.87
CA ALA A 31 7.88 2.44 6.33
C ALA A 31 8.20 2.02 4.89
N ALA A 32 7.99 0.74 4.57
CA ALA A 32 8.03 0.27 3.19
C ALA A 32 6.73 0.70 2.49
N ALA A 33 6.85 1.57 1.49
CA ALA A 33 5.73 2.07 0.69
C ALA A 33 5.47 1.21 -0.56
N ASP A 34 5.89 -0.06 -0.53
CA ASP A 34 5.74 -0.95 -1.67
C ASP A 34 4.26 -1.29 -1.87
N ASN A 35 3.82 -1.27 -3.12
CA ASN A 35 2.44 -1.54 -3.53
C ASN A 35 1.41 -0.48 -3.11
N VAL A 36 1.83 0.72 -2.70
CA VAL A 36 0.92 1.85 -2.40
C VAL A 36 0.66 2.68 -3.66
N GLY A 37 -0.59 2.76 -4.11
CA GLY A 37 -0.97 3.62 -5.23
C GLY A 37 -0.87 5.11 -4.91
N SER A 38 -0.66 5.97 -5.91
CA SER A 38 -0.47 7.43 -5.71
C SER A 38 -1.59 8.10 -4.92
N ASN A 39 -2.85 7.72 -5.14
CA ASN A 39 -4.00 8.26 -4.41
C ASN A 39 -4.04 7.77 -2.96
N GLN A 40 -3.67 6.51 -2.72
CA GLN A 40 -3.56 5.95 -1.39
C GLN A 40 -2.43 6.64 -0.60
N LEU A 41 -1.29 6.90 -1.26
CA LEU A 41 -0.16 7.63 -0.69
C LEU A 41 -0.55 9.08 -0.32
N GLN A 42 -1.34 9.75 -1.15
CA GLN A 42 -1.86 11.09 -0.84
C GLN A 42 -2.84 11.07 0.35
N ASN A 43 -3.68 10.05 0.46
CA ASN A 43 -4.59 9.90 1.61
C ASN A 43 -3.84 9.61 2.91
N ILE A 44 -2.84 8.71 2.88
CA ILE A 44 -1.97 8.42 4.02
C ILE A 44 -1.23 9.70 4.44
N ARG A 45 -0.69 10.45 3.48
CA ARG A 45 -0.05 11.75 3.74
C ARG A 45 -1.00 12.80 4.34
N ARG A 46 -2.30 12.72 4.06
CA ARG A 46 -3.30 13.62 4.66
C ARG A 46 -3.62 13.23 6.10
N GLY A 47 -3.71 11.93 6.41
CA GLY A 47 -3.91 11.44 7.79
C GLY A 47 -2.70 11.70 8.68
N LEU A 48 -1.50 11.58 8.12
CA LEU A 48 -0.24 11.80 8.83
C LEU A 48 0.14 13.29 8.99
N ARG A 49 -0.61 14.23 8.38
CA ARG A 49 -0.37 15.67 8.49
C ARG A 49 -0.77 16.16 9.89
N GLY A 50 0.23 16.33 10.76
CA GLY A 50 0.07 16.89 12.11
C GLY A 50 1.17 16.36 13.02
N ASP A 51 1.25 15.05 13.12
CA ASP A 51 2.17 14.35 14.04
C ASP A 51 3.42 13.82 13.35
N SER A 52 3.40 13.82 12.00
CA SER A 52 4.54 13.36 11.22
C SER A 52 4.79 14.16 9.95
N VAL A 53 6.06 14.42 9.69
CA VAL A 53 6.53 15.07 8.47
C VAL A 53 7.38 14.05 7.75
N GLY A 54 7.05 13.64 6.53
CA GLY A 54 7.79 12.53 5.92
C GLY A 54 7.40 12.20 4.48
N ASN A 55 8.38 11.72 3.73
CA ASN A 55 8.11 10.97 2.51
C ASN A 55 7.87 9.50 2.92
N VAL A 56 7.07 8.71 2.21
CA VAL A 56 6.54 7.44 2.76
C VAL A 56 7.61 6.37 3.09
N GLY A 57 8.89 6.60 2.77
CA GLY A 57 10.03 5.81 3.28
C GLY A 57 10.56 6.21 4.67
N LEU A 58 10.32 7.45 5.12
CA LEU A 58 10.82 8.02 6.37
C LEU A 58 9.73 8.89 7.01
N ILE A 59 9.18 8.41 8.12
CA ILE A 59 8.17 9.08 8.92
C ILE A 59 8.86 9.56 10.20
N PHE A 60 8.95 10.88 10.38
CA PHE A 60 9.46 11.50 11.61
C PHE A 60 8.30 11.77 12.55
N THR A 61 8.34 11.29 13.80
CA THR A 61 7.23 11.46 14.77
C THR A 61 7.73 12.00 16.10
N LYS A 62 6.93 12.87 16.73
CA LYS A 62 7.21 13.39 18.08
C LYS A 62 6.56 12.55 19.19
N GLY A 63 5.54 11.76 18.83
CA GLY A 63 4.85 10.84 19.73
C GLY A 63 5.32 9.38 19.58
N ASP A 64 4.75 8.50 20.40
CA ASP A 64 5.16 7.11 20.55
C ASP A 64 4.99 6.28 19.26
N LEU A 65 5.96 5.39 19.00
CA LEU A 65 5.98 4.54 17.78
C LEU A 65 4.74 3.66 17.63
N LYS A 66 4.11 3.26 18.74
CA LYS A 66 2.96 2.34 18.73
C LYS A 66 1.73 2.98 18.11
N GLU A 67 1.38 4.19 18.54
CA GLU A 67 0.21 4.91 18.03
C GLU A 67 0.34 5.20 16.53
N VAL A 68 1.54 5.59 16.10
CA VAL A 68 1.84 5.88 14.69
C VAL A 68 1.69 4.63 13.84
N SER A 69 2.20 3.48 14.30
CA SER A 69 2.07 2.21 13.58
C SER A 69 0.61 1.78 13.47
N GLU A 70 -0.19 1.95 14.52
CA GLU A 70 -1.62 1.66 14.51
C GLU A 70 -2.38 2.60 13.57
N GLU A 71 -2.04 3.88 13.55
CA GLU A 71 -2.65 4.86 12.65
C GLU A 71 -2.33 4.55 11.18
N VAL A 72 -1.08 4.21 10.88
CA VAL A 72 -0.68 3.78 9.52
C VAL A 72 -1.41 2.49 9.12
N ALA A 73 -1.63 1.57 10.06
CA ALA A 73 -2.36 0.33 9.79
C ALA A 73 -3.83 0.56 9.39
N LYS A 74 -4.50 1.60 9.94
CA LYS A 74 -5.89 1.97 9.58
C LYS A 74 -6.04 2.36 8.11
N TYR A 75 -5.00 2.94 7.50
CA TYR A 75 -5.01 3.39 6.11
C TYR A 75 -4.55 2.32 5.10
N LYS A 76 -4.41 1.05 5.53
CA LYS A 76 -4.09 -0.07 4.64
C LYS A 76 -5.31 -0.41 3.76
N VAL A 77 -5.39 0.22 2.59
CA VAL A 77 -6.42 -0.09 1.59
C VAL A 77 -6.05 -1.41 0.91
N GLY A 78 -7.03 -2.33 0.84
CA GLY A 78 -6.90 -3.53 0.03
C GLY A 78 -6.76 -3.15 -1.45
N ALA A 79 -5.60 -3.41 -2.03
CA ALA A 79 -5.41 -3.28 -3.47
C ALA A 79 -5.71 -4.63 -4.14
N PRO A 80 -6.36 -4.65 -5.31
CA PRO A 80 -6.53 -5.89 -6.06
C PRO A 80 -5.14 -6.47 -6.39
N ALA A 81 -5.00 -7.78 -6.26
CA ALA A 81 -3.77 -8.47 -6.62
C ALA A 81 -3.44 -8.20 -8.10
N ARG A 82 -2.20 -7.83 -8.37
CA ARG A 82 -1.70 -7.62 -9.74
C ARG A 82 -1.11 -8.93 -10.25
N VAL A 83 -1.43 -9.27 -11.50
CA VAL A 83 -0.90 -10.47 -12.16
C VAL A 83 0.63 -10.43 -12.16
N GLY A 84 1.27 -11.52 -11.75
CA GLY A 84 2.73 -11.66 -11.69
C GLY A 84 3.40 -11.22 -10.38
N LEU A 85 2.63 -10.74 -9.38
CA LEU A 85 3.15 -10.51 -8.03
C LEU A 85 2.74 -11.63 -7.08
N VAL A 86 3.65 -11.98 -6.16
CA VAL A 86 3.33 -12.87 -5.04
C VAL A 86 2.40 -12.11 -4.08
N ALA A 87 1.28 -12.75 -3.71
CA ALA A 87 0.34 -12.16 -2.76
C ALA A 87 0.98 -12.14 -1.35
N PRO A 88 0.91 -11.01 -0.62
CA PRO A 88 1.43 -10.93 0.75
C PRO A 88 0.54 -11.64 1.78
N VAL A 89 -0.70 -11.97 1.42
CA VAL A 89 -1.70 -12.66 2.25
C VAL A 89 -2.41 -13.68 1.37
N ASP A 90 -2.84 -14.79 1.96
CA ASP A 90 -3.60 -15.85 1.27
C ASP A 90 -4.94 -15.31 0.73
N VAL A 91 -5.22 -15.61 -0.53
CA VAL A 91 -6.46 -15.21 -1.20
C VAL A 91 -7.46 -16.36 -1.10
N VAL A 92 -8.49 -16.19 -0.28
CA VAL A 92 -9.58 -17.18 -0.12
C VAL A 92 -10.81 -16.72 -0.90
N VAL A 93 -11.36 -17.59 -1.74
CA VAL A 93 -12.60 -17.34 -2.48
C VAL A 93 -13.76 -17.99 -1.73
N PRO A 94 -14.82 -17.24 -1.34
CA PRO A 94 -15.99 -17.83 -0.70
C PRO A 94 -16.79 -18.67 -1.70
N PRO A 95 -17.47 -19.75 -1.24
CA PRO A 95 -18.35 -20.54 -2.11
C PRO A 95 -19.58 -19.72 -2.52
N GLY A 96 -19.90 -19.69 -3.82
CA GLY A 96 -21.04 -18.93 -4.34
C GLY A 96 -21.11 -18.94 -5.87
N ASN A 97 -22.24 -18.48 -6.42
CA ASN A 97 -22.42 -18.33 -7.86
C ASN A 97 -21.56 -17.16 -8.39
N THR A 98 -20.70 -17.44 -9.36
CA THR A 98 -19.77 -16.43 -9.92
C THR A 98 -20.41 -15.50 -10.95
N GLY A 99 -21.64 -15.78 -11.39
CA GLY A 99 -22.38 -14.96 -12.37
C GLY A 99 -21.76 -14.93 -13.77
N LEU A 100 -20.77 -15.78 -14.05
CA LEU A 100 -20.09 -15.91 -15.34
C LEU A 100 -20.73 -17.02 -16.18
N ASP A 101 -20.70 -16.84 -17.50
CA ASP A 101 -21.18 -17.83 -18.45
C ASP A 101 -20.34 -19.14 -18.37
N PRO A 102 -20.97 -20.33 -18.48
CA PRO A 102 -20.30 -21.63 -18.33
C PRO A 102 -19.10 -21.85 -19.28
N SER A 103 -19.00 -21.10 -20.37
CA SER A 103 -17.86 -21.18 -21.30
C SER A 103 -16.53 -20.65 -20.74
N GLN A 104 -16.53 -19.82 -19.67
CA GLN A 104 -15.31 -19.23 -19.08
C GLN A 104 -14.77 -19.97 -17.86
N THR A 105 -15.18 -21.22 -17.65
CA THR A 105 -14.82 -22.03 -16.47
C THR A 105 -13.37 -22.53 -16.45
N SER A 106 -12.69 -22.55 -17.61
CA SER A 106 -11.30 -23.00 -17.74
C SER A 106 -10.30 -22.12 -16.97
N PHE A 107 -10.58 -20.82 -16.83
CA PHE A 107 -9.73 -19.90 -16.06
C PHE A 107 -9.63 -20.28 -14.58
N PHE A 108 -10.72 -20.77 -13.98
CA PHE A 108 -10.74 -21.15 -12.56
C PHE A 108 -10.01 -22.47 -12.30
N GLN A 109 -10.08 -23.40 -13.25
CA GLN A 109 -9.35 -24.68 -13.17
C GLN A 109 -7.83 -24.46 -13.21
N VAL A 110 -7.36 -23.53 -14.05
CA VAL A 110 -5.93 -23.16 -14.13
C VAL A 110 -5.43 -22.46 -12.87
N CYS A 111 -6.28 -21.65 -12.22
CA CYS A 111 -5.97 -20.99 -10.95
C CYS A 111 -6.05 -21.91 -9.70
N SER A 112 -6.13 -23.24 -9.89
CA SER A 112 -6.31 -24.22 -8.80
C SER A 112 -7.57 -23.98 -7.94
N LEU A 113 -8.60 -23.34 -8.51
CA LEU A 113 -9.89 -23.16 -7.86
C LEU A 113 -10.82 -24.31 -8.31
N ASN A 114 -11.22 -25.16 -7.37
CA ASN A 114 -12.13 -26.28 -7.64
C ASN A 114 -13.55 -25.75 -7.95
N CYS A 115 -13.88 -25.59 -9.23
CA CYS A 115 -15.19 -25.14 -9.72
C CYS A 115 -16.30 -26.23 -9.62
N CYS A 116 -15.98 -27.42 -9.09
CA CYS A 116 -16.78 -28.64 -9.25
C CYS A 116 -18.17 -28.67 -8.55
N GLN A 117 -18.59 -27.62 -7.83
CA GLN A 117 -19.92 -27.61 -7.18
C GLN A 117 -21.03 -26.90 -7.97
N LEU A 118 -20.75 -26.39 -9.18
CA LEU A 118 -21.74 -25.59 -9.92
C LEU A 118 -22.90 -26.38 -10.57
N PHE A 119 -22.95 -27.71 -10.47
CA PHE A 119 -23.94 -28.52 -11.21
C PHE A 119 -25.01 -29.24 -10.38
N SER A 120 -25.03 -29.15 -9.04
CA SER A 120 -25.93 -30.00 -8.24
C SER A 120 -27.07 -29.29 -7.51
N SER A 121 -27.41 -28.05 -7.86
CA SER A 121 -28.56 -27.35 -7.25
C SER A 121 -29.52 -26.74 -8.27
N VAL A 122 -29.66 -27.40 -9.43
CA VAL A 122 -30.80 -27.23 -10.34
C VAL A 122 -31.34 -28.62 -10.69
N TYR A 123 -31.76 -29.36 -9.66
CA TYR A 123 -32.80 -30.38 -9.67
C TYR A 123 -33.44 -30.39 -8.28
#